data_AF-A0A3D2M787-F1
#
_entry.id   AF-A0A3D2M787-F1
#
_cell.length_a   1.000
_cell.length_b   1.000
_cell.length_c   1.000
_cell.angle_alpha   90.00
_cell.angle_beta   90.00
_cell.angle_gamma   90.00
#
_symmetry.space_group_name_H-M   'P 1'
#
loop_
_entity.id
_entity.type
_entity.pdbx_description
1 polymer ?
#
loop_
_entity_poly.entity_id
_entity_poly.type
_entity_poly.pdbx_seq_one_letter_code
_entity_poly.pdbx_strand_id
1 'polypeptide(L)'
;MLSVAVQTLGITAPVFVMLFIGVALKRLGWIDAAFIQTASALVFKATMPTLLFLSIIRADLDAALQPALLSYYVVATVTTFFLAWVWALWRCPQVDRGVYVQGAFRGNNGIVGLALATSLYGDYGLSLGGILAGVVILVYNSLSALIL
;
A
#
# COMPACT_ATOMS: atom_id res chain seq x y z
N MET A 1 -25.52 -7.08 -6.83
CA MET A 1 -25.04 -5.68 -6.73
C MET A 1 -25.04 -5.22 -5.27
N LEU A 2 -26.19 -5.15 -4.58
CA LEU A 2 -26.25 -4.73 -3.17
C LEU A 2 -25.48 -5.67 -2.21
N SER A 3 -25.56 -6.99 -2.42
CA SER A 3 -24.88 -8.00 -1.61
C SER A 3 -23.35 -7.86 -1.64
N VAL A 4 -22.78 -7.63 -2.83
CA VAL A 4 -21.34 -7.39 -3.02
C VAL A 4 -20.92 -6.11 -2.32
N ALA A 5 -21.70 -5.03 -2.46
CA ALA A 5 -21.40 -3.76 -1.78
C ALA A 5 -21.38 -3.90 -0.25
N VAL A 6 -22.37 -4.59 0.33
CA VAL A 6 -22.43 -4.84 1.78
C VAL A 6 -21.26 -5.71 2.24
N GLN A 7 -20.87 -6.72 1.46
CA GLN A 7 -19.72 -7.57 1.76
C GLN A 7 -18.41 -6.79 1.72
N THR A 8 -18.18 -6.00 0.67
CA THR A 8 -17.00 -5.15 0.57
C THR A 8 -16.93 -4.17 1.75
N LEU A 9 -18.04 -3.51 2.08
CA LEU A 9 -18.10 -2.62 3.25
C LEU A 9 -17.82 -3.36 4.56
N GLY A 10 -18.36 -4.56 4.74
CA GLY A 10 -18.11 -5.38 5.94
C GLY A 10 -16.62 -5.71 6.14
N ILE A 11 -15.86 -5.82 5.05
CA ILE A 11 -14.44 -6.15 5.09
C ILE A 11 -13.55 -4.91 5.16
N THR A 12 -13.90 -3.84 4.45
CA THR A 12 -13.10 -2.60 4.47
C THR A 12 -13.38 -1.74 5.70
N ALA A 13 -14.60 -1.74 6.22
CA ALA A 13 -14.99 -0.85 7.32
C ALA A 13 -14.13 -1.03 8.59
N PRO A 14 -13.79 -2.24 9.06
CA PRO A 14 -12.95 -2.41 10.24
C PRO A 14 -11.58 -1.70 10.12
N VAL A 15 -10.95 -1.78 8.94
CA VAL A 15 -9.66 -1.12 8.68
C VAL A 15 -9.78 0.39 8.77
N PHE A 16 -10.83 0.97 8.17
CA PHE A 16 -11.08 2.41 8.24
C PHE A 16 -11.54 2.87 9.62
N VAL A 17 -12.35 2.08 10.34
CA VAL A 17 -12.74 2.35 11.73
C VAL A 17 -11.52 2.46 12.62
N MET A 18 -10.56 1.52 12.50
CA MET A 18 -9.30 1.59 13.24
C MET A 18 -8.52 2.88 12.95
N LEU A 19 -8.48 3.33 11.68
CA LEU A 19 -7.87 4.60 11.30
C LEU A 19 -8.59 5.79 11.97
N PHE A 20 -9.92 5.82 11.94
CA PHE A 20 -10.70 6.89 12.56
C PHE A 20 -10.56 6.92 14.09
N ILE A 21 -10.42 5.77 14.75
CA ILE A 21 -10.10 5.71 16.18
C ILE A 21 -8.77 6.41 16.46
N GLY A 22 -7.72 6.14 15.66
CA GLY A 22 -6.44 6.85 15.80
C GLY A 22 -6.58 8.37 15.66
N VAL A 23 -7.40 8.83 14.70
CA VAL A 23 -7.70 10.26 14.53
C VAL A 23 -8.44 10.82 15.75
N ALA A 24 -9.42 10.10 16.29
CA ALA A 24 -10.18 10.51 17.47
C ALA A 24 -9.27 10.60 18.71
N LEU A 25 -8.42 9.61 18.95
CA LEU A 25 -7.45 9.60 20.05
C LEU A 25 -6.50 10.79 19.99
N LYS A 26 -6.03 11.16 18.79
CA LYS A 26 -5.20 12.35 18.59
C LYS A 26 -5.98 13.63 18.90
N ARG A 27 -7.23 13.72 18.44
CA ARG A 27 -8.10 14.90 18.70
C ARG A 27 -8.47 15.06 20.17
N LEU A 28 -8.62 13.95 20.90
CA LEU A 28 -8.86 13.94 22.35
C LEU A 28 -7.60 14.22 23.19
N GLY A 29 -6.42 14.33 22.55
CA GLY A 29 -5.15 14.58 23.24
C GLY A 29 -4.58 13.37 23.99
N TRP A 30 -5.13 12.16 23.78
CA TRP A 30 -4.62 10.94 24.41
C TRP A 30 -3.30 10.46 23.79
N ILE A 31 -3.11 10.79 22.50
CA ILE A 31 -1.85 10.59 21.79
C ILE A 31 -1.41 11.92 21.18
N ASP A 32 -0.13 12.22 21.27
CA ASP A 32 0.48 13.45 20.78
C ASP A 32 1.37 13.19 19.56
N ALA A 33 1.96 14.25 19.01
CA ALA A 33 2.83 14.14 17.84
C ALA A 33 4.10 13.31 18.13
N ALA A 34 4.64 13.40 19.36
CA ALA A 34 5.84 12.67 19.75
C ALA A 34 5.59 11.16 19.83
N PHE A 35 4.45 10.74 20.39
CA PHE A 35 4.02 9.35 20.39
C PHE A 35 3.83 8.83 18.96
N ILE A 36 3.11 9.58 18.11
CA ILE A 36 2.86 9.18 16.72
C ILE A 36 4.18 9.00 15.96
N GLN A 37 5.15 9.91 16.14
CA GLN A 37 6.47 9.78 15.53
C GLN A 37 7.20 8.53 16.01
N THR A 38 7.22 8.29 17.32
CA THR A 38 7.89 7.12 17.92
C THR A 38 7.26 5.81 17.43
N ALA A 39 5.93 5.72 17.45
CA ALA A 39 5.18 4.55 16.99
C ALA A 39 5.39 4.32 15.48
N SER A 40 5.33 5.38 14.67
CA SER A 40 5.57 5.27 13.23
C SER A 40 6.99 4.81 12.93
N ALA A 41 7.99 5.35 13.63
CA ALA A 41 9.38 4.93 13.48
C ALA A 41 9.56 3.44 13.83
N LEU A 42 8.95 2.96 14.91
CA LEU A 42 8.96 1.54 15.26
C LEU A 42 8.31 0.69 14.16
N VAL A 43 7.17 1.13 13.64
CA VAL A 43 6.46 0.39 12.59
C VAL A 43 7.29 0.29 11.32
N PHE A 44 7.79 1.41 10.80
CA PHE A 44 8.53 1.42 9.54
C PHE A 44 9.93 0.80 9.65
N LYS A 45 10.61 0.90 10.81
CA LYS A 45 11.97 0.38 10.97
C LYS A 45 12.03 -1.08 11.41
N ALA A 46 11.05 -1.56 12.18
CA ALA A 46 11.10 -2.90 12.76
C ALA A 46 9.91 -3.76 12.33
N THR A 47 8.67 -3.34 12.62
CA THR A 47 7.52 -4.25 12.48
C THR A 47 7.16 -4.52 11.03
N MET A 48 7.17 -3.51 10.15
CA MET A 48 6.83 -3.67 8.74
C MET A 48 7.87 -4.51 7.98
N PRO A 49 9.20 -4.28 8.11
CA PRO A 49 10.19 -5.19 7.54
C PRO A 49 10.06 -6.62 8.08
N THR A 50 9.81 -6.79 9.37
CA THR A 50 9.62 -8.12 9.98
C THR A 50 8.37 -8.81 9.44
N LEU A 51 7.27 -8.07 9.31
CA LEU A 51 6.01 -8.58 8.76
C LEU A 51 6.22 -9.00 7.30
N LEU A 52 6.81 -8.15 6.47
CA LEU A 52 7.09 -8.48 5.06
C LEU A 52 8.00 -9.70 4.94
N PHE A 53 9.05 -9.79 5.76
CA PHE A 53 9.95 -10.93 5.79
C PHE A 53 9.22 -12.23 6.19
N LEU A 54 8.43 -12.19 7.26
CA LEU A 54 7.63 -13.33 7.70
C LEU A 54 6.57 -13.72 6.67
N SER A 55 5.93 -12.74 6.01
CA SER A 55 4.98 -12.97 4.93
C SER A 55 5.62 -13.68 3.74
N ILE A 56 6.87 -13.34 3.39
CA ILE A 56 7.62 -13.99 2.30
C ILE A 56 8.03 -15.42 2.70
N ILE A 57 8.54 -15.63 3.91
CA ILE A 57 8.99 -16.98 4.35
C ILE A 57 7.82 -17.93 4.55
N ARG A 58 6.70 -17.44 5.08
CA ARG A 58 5.48 -18.23 5.27
C ARG A 58 4.63 -18.28 4.01
N ALA A 59 5.02 -17.58 2.94
CA ALA A 59 4.27 -17.64 1.70
C ALA A 59 4.34 -19.05 1.15
N ASP A 60 3.16 -19.63 0.97
CA ASP A 60 2.99 -20.75 0.07
C ASP A 60 3.23 -20.23 -1.36
N LEU A 61 4.48 -20.33 -1.81
CA LEU A 61 4.93 -19.80 -3.10
C LEU A 61 4.16 -20.45 -4.26
N ASP A 62 3.73 -21.71 -4.14
CA ASP A 62 2.97 -22.39 -5.19
C ASP A 62 1.54 -21.83 -5.32
N ALA A 63 0.91 -21.45 -4.20
CA ALA A 63 -0.41 -20.83 -4.20
C ALA A 63 -0.37 -19.31 -4.49
N ALA A 64 0.68 -18.62 -4.02
CA ALA A 64 0.80 -17.16 -4.05
C ALA A 64 1.54 -16.61 -5.28
N LEU A 65 2.41 -17.38 -5.93
CA LEU A 65 2.99 -17.01 -7.22
C LEU A 65 1.97 -17.25 -8.33
N GLN A 66 1.03 -16.31 -8.48
CA GLN A 66 0.11 -16.27 -9.60
C GLN A 66 0.65 -15.31 -10.67
N PRO A 67 1.28 -15.79 -11.76
CA PRO A 67 1.94 -14.92 -12.73
C PRO A 67 0.96 -13.93 -13.39
N ALA A 68 -0.30 -14.35 -13.59
CA ALA A 68 -1.36 -13.50 -14.10
C ALA A 68 -1.65 -12.32 -13.16
N LEU A 69 -1.67 -12.55 -11.85
CA LEU A 69 -1.93 -11.48 -10.88
C LEU A 69 -0.72 -10.56 -10.69
N LEU A 70 0.50 -11.13 -10.65
CA LEU A 70 1.74 -10.35 -10.60
C LEU A 70 1.88 -9.45 -11.83
N SER A 71 1.68 -10.00 -13.02
CA SER A 71 1.74 -9.24 -14.27
C SER A 71 0.66 -8.17 -14.33
N TYR A 72 -0.58 -8.48 -13.95
CA TYR A 72 -1.64 -7.48 -13.81
C TYR A 72 -1.22 -6.34 -12.88
N TYR A 73 -0.65 -6.65 -11.72
CA TYR A 73 -0.27 -5.64 -10.73
C TYR A 73 0.87 -4.74 -11.22
N VAL A 74 1.86 -5.32 -11.91
CA VAL A 74 2.94 -4.55 -12.55
C VAL A 74 2.40 -3.67 -13.68
N VAL A 75 1.57 -4.22 -14.58
CA VAL A 75 0.97 -3.45 -15.67
C VAL A 75 0.09 -2.32 -15.15
N ALA A 76 -0.73 -2.58 -14.13
CA ALA A 76 -1.56 -1.55 -13.50
C ALA A 76 -0.68 -0.43 -12.90
N THR A 77 0.41 -0.79 -12.22
CA THR A 77 1.37 0.17 -11.65
C THR A 77 2.06 1.02 -12.71
N VAL A 78 2.53 0.39 -13.79
CA VAL A 78 3.18 1.09 -14.91
C VAL A 78 2.18 2.00 -15.62
N THR A 79 0.94 1.53 -15.79
CA THR A 79 -0.13 2.32 -16.41
C THR A 79 -0.47 3.55 -15.56
N THR A 80 -0.63 3.41 -14.25
CA THR A 80 -0.90 4.55 -13.36
C THR A 80 0.27 5.53 -13.32
N PHE A 81 1.51 5.05 -13.38
CA PHE A 81 2.70 5.89 -13.55
C PHE A 81 2.63 6.74 -14.82
N PHE A 82 2.38 6.11 -15.98
CA PHE A 82 2.30 6.86 -17.25
C PHE A 82 1.12 7.84 -17.27
N LEU A 83 -0.04 7.46 -16.73
CA LEU A 83 -1.19 8.37 -16.62
C LEU A 83 -0.86 9.58 -15.73
N ALA A 84 -0.26 9.35 -14.57
CA ALA A 84 0.17 10.42 -13.67
C ALA A 84 1.24 11.31 -14.32
N TRP A 85 2.17 10.73 -15.07
CA TRP A 85 3.22 11.46 -15.76
C TRP A 85 2.66 12.34 -16.89
N VAL A 86 1.82 11.79 -17.77
CA VAL A 86 1.16 12.54 -18.84
C VAL A 86 0.34 13.69 -18.25
N TRP A 87 -0.37 13.45 -17.16
CA TRP A 87 -1.09 14.50 -16.45
C TRP A 87 -0.16 15.59 -15.91
N ALA A 88 0.95 15.19 -15.28
CA ALA A 88 1.94 16.12 -14.73
C ALA A 88 2.61 16.98 -15.83
N LEU A 89 2.81 16.44 -17.03
CA LEU A 89 3.33 17.21 -18.16
C LEU A 89 2.41 18.36 -18.55
N TRP A 90 1.09 18.17 -18.44
CA TRP A 90 0.10 19.19 -18.79
C TRP A 90 -0.22 20.16 -17.64
N ARG A 91 -0.21 19.67 -16.39
CA ARG A 91 -0.76 20.41 -15.24
C ARG A 91 0.24 20.82 -14.17
N CYS A 92 1.44 20.24 -14.13
CA CYS A 92 2.44 20.53 -13.10
C CYS A 92 3.65 21.32 -13.65
N PRO A 93 4.14 22.33 -12.90
CA PRO A 93 5.42 22.99 -13.16
C PRO A 93 6.57 21.96 -13.22
N GLN A 94 7.55 22.15 -14.09
CA GLN A 94 8.62 21.17 -14.31
C GLN A 94 9.33 20.73 -13.03
N VAL A 95 9.57 21.67 -12.12
CA VAL A 95 10.23 21.44 -10.83
C VAL A 95 9.47 20.48 -9.90
N ASP A 96 8.14 20.43 -9.99
CA ASP A 96 7.29 19.64 -9.10
C ASP A 96 6.83 18.31 -9.72
N ARG A 97 7.10 18.09 -11.02
CA ARG A 97 6.60 16.92 -11.76
C ARG A 97 7.05 15.60 -11.13
N GLY A 98 8.32 15.47 -10.79
CA GLY A 98 8.86 14.26 -10.18
C GLY A 98 8.15 13.93 -8.86
N VAL A 99 7.99 14.92 -7.98
CA VAL A 99 7.31 14.78 -6.68
C VAL A 99 5.84 14.42 -6.86
N TYR A 100 5.13 15.11 -7.77
CA TYR A 100 3.73 14.84 -8.05
C TYR A 100 3.52 13.41 -8.55
N VAL A 101 4.29 12.99 -9.57
CA VAL A 101 4.13 11.66 -10.16
C VAL A 101 4.44 10.58 -9.12
N GLN A 102 5.54 10.72 -8.37
CA GLN A 102 5.87 9.79 -7.29
C GLN A 102 4.78 9.68 -6.24
N GLY A 103 4.17 10.80 -5.83
CA GLY A 103 3.04 10.79 -4.90
C GLY A 103 1.78 10.14 -5.48
N ALA A 104 1.55 10.28 -6.78
CA ALA A 104 0.35 9.78 -7.45
C ALA A 104 0.36 8.26 -7.66
N PHE A 105 1.48 7.65 -8.07
CA PHE A 105 1.52 6.20 -8.35
C PHE A 105 1.91 5.34 -7.13
N ARG A 106 2.57 5.91 -6.11
CA ARG A 106 2.99 5.20 -4.89
C ARG A 106 1.89 5.23 -3.82
N GLY A 107 0.82 4.47 -4.06
CA GLY A 107 -0.26 4.30 -3.09
C GLY A 107 0.19 3.61 -1.79
N ASN A 108 -0.66 3.63 -0.77
CA ASN A 108 -0.38 2.98 0.53
C ASN A 108 -0.67 1.47 0.49
N ASN A 109 0.06 0.75 -0.36
CA ASN A 109 -0.10 -0.70 -0.52
C ASN A 109 0.45 -1.49 0.67
N GLY A 110 1.51 -0.97 1.29
CA GLY A 110 2.21 -1.66 2.38
C GLY A 110 1.44 -1.70 3.70
N ILE A 111 0.65 -0.66 4.02
CA ILE A 111 -0.13 -0.63 5.27
C ILE A 111 -1.60 -0.91 4.98
N VAL A 112 -2.25 -0.04 4.20
CA VAL A 112 -3.71 -0.15 3.97
C VAL A 112 -4.01 -1.29 3.00
N GLY A 113 -3.26 -1.39 1.89
CA GLY A 113 -3.45 -2.46 0.91
C GLY A 113 -3.28 -3.85 1.53
N LEU A 114 -2.20 -4.06 2.29
CA LEU A 114 -1.93 -5.33 2.96
C LEU A 114 -2.96 -5.66 4.05
N ALA A 115 -3.37 -4.67 4.85
CA ALA A 115 -4.43 -4.85 5.84
C ALA A 115 -5.74 -5.30 5.17
N LEU A 116 -6.15 -4.63 4.08
CA LEU A 116 -7.34 -5.00 3.32
C LEU A 116 -7.23 -6.39 2.69
N ALA A 117 -6.08 -6.73 2.10
CA ALA A 117 -5.83 -8.05 1.53
C ALA A 117 -5.93 -9.15 2.59
N THR A 118 -5.35 -8.91 3.77
CA THR A 118 -5.42 -9.84 4.91
C THR A 118 -6.84 -9.96 5.46
N SER A 119 -7.58 -8.86 5.55
CA SER A 119 -8.98 -8.88 5.99
C SER A 119 -9.90 -9.61 5.00
N LEU A 120 -9.61 -9.55 3.69
CA LEU A 120 -10.37 -10.23 2.64
C LEU A 120 -10.05 -11.71 2.52
N TYR A 121 -8.76 -12.06 2.57
CA TYR A 121 -8.26 -13.36 2.15
C TYR A 121 -7.49 -14.12 3.25
N GLY A 122 -7.41 -13.58 4.47
CA GLY A 122 -6.70 -14.20 5.59
C GLY A 122 -5.21 -14.38 5.31
N ASP A 123 -4.68 -15.55 5.69
CA ASP A 123 -3.27 -15.89 5.53
C ASP A 123 -2.82 -15.86 4.06
N TYR A 124 -3.69 -16.28 3.13
CA TYR A 124 -3.42 -16.17 1.70
C TYR A 124 -3.20 -14.71 1.28
N GLY A 125 -4.04 -13.79 1.77
CA GLY A 125 -3.91 -12.35 1.51
C GLY A 125 -2.63 -11.75 2.08
N LEU A 126 -2.20 -12.22 3.26
CA LEU A 126 -0.96 -11.81 3.89
C LEU A 126 0.28 -12.27 3.09
N SER A 127 0.29 -13.52 2.63
CA SER A 127 1.36 -14.07 1.80
C SER A 127 1.43 -13.40 0.43
N LEU A 128 0.28 -13.32 -0.25
CA LEU A 128 0.17 -12.68 -1.56
C LEU A 128 0.55 -11.19 -1.50
N GLY A 129 0.04 -10.48 -0.49
CA GLY A 129 0.35 -9.08 -0.28
C GLY A 129 1.84 -8.84 0.01
N GLY A 130 2.51 -9.75 0.71
CA GLY A 130 3.96 -9.71 0.94
C GLY A 130 4.77 -9.84 -0.35
N ILE A 131 4.42 -10.81 -1.21
CA ILE A 131 5.08 -10.99 -2.52
C ILE A 131 4.84 -9.77 -3.41
N LEU A 132 3.58 -9.30 -3.49
CA LEU A 132 3.21 -8.12 -4.28
C LEU A 132 3.96 -6.87 -3.81
N ALA A 133 4.09 -6.69 -2.48
CA ALA A 133 4.85 -5.58 -1.92
C ALA A 133 6.33 -5.65 -2.32
N GLY A 134 6.96 -6.83 -2.26
CA GLY A 134 8.35 -7.01 -2.70
C GLY A 134 8.57 -6.61 -4.17
N VAL A 135 7.71 -7.11 -5.07
CA VAL A 135 7.77 -6.79 -6.50
C VAL A 135 7.52 -5.30 -6.74
N VAL A 136 6.49 -4.72 -6.11
CA VAL A 136 6.13 -3.33 -6.36
C VAL A 136 7.16 -2.35 -5.81
N ILE A 137 7.85 -2.68 -4.72
CA ILE A 137 8.95 -1.84 -4.20
C ILE A 137 10.05 -1.71 -5.25
N LEU A 138 10.41 -2.81 -5.92
CA LEU A 138 11.41 -2.78 -7.00
C LEU A 138 10.92 -1.92 -8.17
N VAL A 139 9.69 -2.16 -8.66
CA VAL A 139 9.09 -1.40 -9.76
C VAL A 139 9.00 0.09 -9.41
N TYR A 140 8.52 0.43 -8.22
CA TYR A 140 8.40 1.79 -7.75
C TYR A 140 9.73 2.52 -7.70
N ASN A 141 10.77 1.87 -7.20
CA ASN A 141 12.09 2.49 -7.10
C ASN A 141 12.72 2.68 -8.49
N SER A 142 12.55 1.72 -9.41
CA SER A 142 13.01 1.86 -10.80
C SER A 142 12.29 2.99 -11.53
N LEU A 143 10.95 3.06 -11.45
CA LEU A 143 10.17 4.14 -12.08
C LEU A 143 10.47 5.50 -11.44
N SER A 144 10.70 5.53 -10.14
CA SER A 144 11.08 6.74 -9.42
C SER A 144 12.42 7.29 -9.91
N ALA A 145 13.41 6.44 -10.18
CA ALA A 145 14.70 6.85 -10.71
C ALA A 145 14.63 7.41 -12.14
N LEU A 146 13.61 7.02 -12.92
CA LEU A 146 13.42 7.53 -14.28
C LEU A 146 12.83 8.94 -14.34
N ILE A 147 12.13 9.37 -13.28
CA ILE A 147 11.42 10.66 -13.25
C ILE A 147 12.07 11.71 -12.35
N LEU A 148 13.13 11.33 -11.63
CA LEU A 148 13.97 12.17 -10.79
C LEU A 148 15.07 12.80 -11.65
#